data_AF-A0A182EEP7-F1
#
_entry.id   AF-A0A182EEP7-F1
#
_cell.length_a   1.000
_cell.length_b   1.000
_cell.length_c   1.000
_cell.angle_alpha   90.00
_cell.angle_beta   90.00
_cell.angle_gamma   90.00
#
_symmetry.space_group_name_H-M   'P 1'
#
loop_
_entity.id
_entity.type
_entity.pdbx_description
1 polymer ?
#
loop_
_entity_poly.entity_id
_entity_poly.type
_entity_poly.pdbx_seq_one_letter_code
_entity_poly.pdbx_strand_id
1 'polypeptide(L)'
;MADLEAVLADVSYLMAMEKSRSQPAARASKKIILPDPRHKYLEKTGEIKFERIFNQRLGFLLLKDFADNVCETACPQIKFYEAIKEYEKMGTAEERLIKAREIYDHNIMVEMLAHSHVRIF
;
A
#
# COMPACT_ATOMS: atom_id res chain seq x y z
N MET A 1 17.22 -44.62 10.79
CA MET A 1 16.84 -43.96 9.52
C MET A 1 16.23 -42.57 9.77
N ALA A 2 15.38 -42.39 10.79
CA ALA A 2 14.82 -41.10 11.18
C ALA A 2 15.85 -40.02 11.59
N ASP A 3 16.95 -40.41 12.24
CA ASP A 3 17.96 -39.46 12.73
C ASP A 3 18.69 -38.71 11.60
N LEU A 4 18.96 -39.40 10.48
CA LEU A 4 19.65 -38.78 9.35
C LEU A 4 18.73 -37.83 8.58
N GLU A 5 17.45 -38.19 8.42
CA GLU A 5 16.46 -37.33 7.75
C GLU A 5 16.17 -36.05 8.54
N ALA A 6 16.12 -36.13 9.88
CA ALA A 6 15.95 -34.97 10.75
C ALA A 6 17.15 -34.01 10.64
N VAL A 7 18.37 -34.55 10.70
CA VAL A 7 19.59 -33.74 10.56
C VAL A 7 19.66 -33.09 9.17
N LEU A 8 19.30 -33.80 8.11
CA LEU A 8 19.27 -33.24 6.76
C LEU A 8 18.20 -32.15 6.60
N ALA A 9 17.03 -32.32 7.23
CA ALA A 9 15.99 -31.31 7.25
C ALA A 9 16.47 -30.02 7.93
N ASP A 10 17.09 -30.13 9.09
CA ASP A 10 17.61 -28.97 9.85
C ASP A 10 18.72 -28.25 9.11
N VAL A 11 19.68 -28.99 8.54
CA VAL A 11 20.76 -28.43 7.71
C VAL A 11 20.19 -27.72 6.48
N SER A 12 19.20 -28.32 5.81
CA SER A 12 18.55 -27.72 4.63
C SER A 12 17.80 -26.43 4.97
N TYR A 13 17.14 -26.38 6.13
CA TYR A 13 16.44 -25.20 6.62
C TYR A 13 17.41 -24.06 6.95
N LEU A 14 18.50 -24.35 7.67
CA LEU A 14 19.54 -23.38 7.99
C LEU A 14 20.21 -22.83 6.72
N MET A 15 20.55 -23.69 5.77
CA MET A 15 21.08 -23.27 4.47
C MET A 15 20.09 -22.41 3.68
N ALA A 16 18.79 -22.73 3.73
CA ALA A 16 17.76 -21.91 3.10
C ALA A 16 17.63 -20.53 3.77
N MET A 17 17.70 -20.46 5.10
CA MET A 17 17.70 -19.20 5.83
C MET A 17 18.92 -18.34 5.50
N GLU A 18 20.12 -18.91 5.41
CA GLU A 18 21.33 -18.19 5.03
C GLU A 18 21.28 -17.68 3.57
N LYS A 19 20.76 -18.51 2.65
CA LYS A 19 20.60 -18.12 1.24
C LYS A 19 19.55 -17.03 1.02
N SER A 20 18.50 -17.00 1.86
CA SER A 20 17.45 -15.96 1.80
C SER A 20 17.89 -14.57 2.27
N ARG A 21 18.99 -14.46 3.03
CA ARG A 21 19.55 -13.17 3.45
C ARG A 21 20.42 -12.52 2.38
N SER A 22 21.07 -13.32 1.54
CA SER A 22 22.00 -12.85 0.49
C SER A 22 21.34 -12.73 -0.90
N GLN A 23 20.21 -13.40 -1.12
CA GLN A 23 19.35 -13.19 -2.28
C GLN A 23 17.90 -13.02 -1.79
N PRO A 24 17.20 -11.90 -2.11
CA PRO A 24 15.78 -11.79 -1.81
C PRO A 24 15.08 -12.99 -2.44
N ALA A 25 14.51 -13.83 -1.58
CA ALA A 25 13.92 -15.14 -1.84
C ALA A 25 13.86 -15.52 -3.32
N ALA A 26 14.68 -16.50 -3.72
CA ALA A 26 14.57 -17.21 -4.99
C ALA A 26 13.25 -18.02 -5.07
N ARG A 27 12.10 -17.34 -4.95
CA ARG A 27 10.85 -17.83 -5.51
C ARG A 27 11.16 -18.05 -6.98
N ALA A 28 11.02 -19.28 -7.47
CA ALA A 28 11.09 -19.56 -8.89
C ALA A 28 10.35 -18.45 -9.64
N SER A 29 11.08 -17.70 -10.47
CA SER A 29 10.63 -16.49 -11.17
C SER A 29 9.59 -16.78 -12.25
N LYS A 30 8.57 -17.59 -11.94
CA LYS A 30 7.38 -17.71 -12.77
C LYS A 30 6.65 -16.37 -12.66
N LYS A 31 6.91 -15.49 -13.62
CA LYS A 31 6.19 -14.23 -13.82
C LYS A 31 4.70 -14.50 -13.64
N ILE A 32 4.06 -13.83 -12.69
CA ILE A 32 2.62 -13.96 -12.48
C ILE A 32 1.94 -13.46 -13.75
N ILE A 33 1.20 -14.33 -14.43
CA ILE A 33 0.39 -13.97 -15.59
C ILE A 33 -0.97 -13.59 -15.05
N LEU A 34 -1.40 -12.35 -15.31
CA LEU A 34 -2.73 -11.88 -14.94
C LEU A 34 -3.76 -12.58 -15.84
N PRO A 35 -4.83 -13.16 -15.27
CA PRO A 35 -5.92 -13.73 -16.05
C PRO A 35 -6.75 -12.63 -16.73
N ASP A 36 -7.57 -13.00 -17.70
CA ASP A 36 -8.43 -12.06 -18.41
C ASP A 36 -9.39 -11.33 -17.46
N PRO A 37 -9.69 -10.04 -17.73
CA PRO A 37 -10.52 -9.23 -16.84
C PRO A 37 -11.97 -9.74 -16.74
N ARG A 38 -12.42 -10.11 -15.54
CA ARG A 38 -13.80 -10.59 -15.27
C ARG A 38 -14.62 -9.60 -14.44
N HIS A 39 -14.75 -8.37 -14.93
CA HIS A 39 -15.45 -7.26 -14.23
C HIS A 39 -16.91 -7.59 -13.88
N LYS A 40 -17.62 -8.30 -14.77
CA LYS A 40 -19.05 -8.65 -14.61
C LYS A 40 -19.35 -9.52 -13.40
N TYR A 41 -18.37 -10.24 -12.86
CA TYR A 41 -18.55 -11.03 -11.64
C TYR A 41 -18.59 -10.11 -10.40
N LEU A 42 -17.67 -9.15 -10.34
CA LEU A 42 -17.55 -8.18 -9.24
C LEU A 42 -18.78 -7.26 -9.16
N GLU A 43 -19.36 -6.89 -10.31
CA GLU A 43 -20.62 -6.16 -10.38
C GLU A 43 -21.78 -6.97 -9.76
N LYS A 44 -21.88 -8.25 -10.12
CA LYS A 44 -22.94 -9.15 -9.63
C LYS A 44 -22.82 -9.48 -8.15
N THR A 45 -21.60 -9.59 -7.62
CA THR A 45 -21.39 -9.84 -6.18
C THR A 45 -21.51 -8.58 -5.32
N GLY A 46 -21.70 -7.40 -5.93
CA GLY A 46 -21.78 -6.13 -5.21
C GLY A 46 -20.44 -5.74 -4.56
N GLU A 47 -19.33 -6.25 -5.10
CA GLU A 47 -17.98 -5.96 -4.61
C GLU A 47 -17.40 -4.64 -5.15
N ILE A 48 -18.02 -4.07 -6.18
CA ILE A 48 -17.66 -2.75 -6.72
C ILE A 48 -18.28 -1.64 -5.86
N LYS A 49 -17.79 -1.53 -4.63
CA LYS A 49 -18.07 -0.41 -3.72
C LYS A 49 -16.75 0.26 -3.38
N PHE A 50 -16.74 1.58 -3.29
CA PHE A 50 -15.54 2.36 -2.97
C PHE A 50 -14.83 1.81 -1.72
N GLU A 51 -15.55 1.65 -0.61
CA GLU A 51 -14.99 1.14 0.65
C GLU A 51 -14.34 -0.24 0.49
N ARG A 52 -14.91 -1.14 -0.32
CA ARG A 52 -14.37 -2.48 -0.54
C ARG A 52 -13.07 -2.43 -1.34
N ILE A 53 -13.01 -1.60 -2.36
CA ILE A 53 -11.83 -1.46 -3.21
C ILE A 53 -10.74 -0.67 -2.48
N PHE A 54 -11.10 0.43 -1.84
CA PHE A 54 -10.19 1.33 -1.12
C PHE A 54 -9.49 0.65 0.06
N ASN A 55 -10.22 -0.19 0.80
CA ASN A 55 -9.64 -0.91 1.95
C ASN A 55 -8.77 -2.12 1.55
N GLN A 56 -8.79 -2.52 0.27
CA GLN A 56 -7.87 -3.53 -0.24
C GLN A 56 -6.55 -2.88 -0.67
N ARG A 57 -5.42 -3.43 -0.23
CA ARG A 57 -4.09 -2.91 -0.60
C ARG A 57 -3.92 -2.74 -2.12
N LEU A 58 -4.32 -3.73 -2.91
CA LEU A 58 -4.20 -3.67 -4.36
C LEU A 58 -5.19 -2.68 -4.98
N GLY A 59 -6.41 -2.62 -4.44
CA GLY A 59 -7.44 -1.67 -4.90
C GLY A 59 -7.04 -0.22 -4.64
N PHE A 60 -6.46 0.09 -3.48
CA PHE A 60 -5.89 1.41 -3.20
C PHE A 60 -4.76 1.78 -4.17
N LEU A 61 -3.81 0.87 -4.42
CA LEU A 61 -2.70 1.15 -5.35
C LEU A 61 -3.18 1.43 -6.77
N LEU A 62 -4.18 0.69 -7.25
CA LEU A 62 -4.79 0.92 -8.57
C LEU A 62 -5.58 2.24 -8.61
N LEU A 63 -6.28 2.59 -7.53
CA LEU A 63 -6.98 3.87 -7.43
C LEU A 63 -6.00 5.06 -7.45
N LYS A 64 -4.89 4.93 -6.73
CA LYS A 64 -3.81 5.92 -6.74
C LYS A 64 -3.20 6.05 -8.14
N ASP A 65 -2.84 4.94 -8.78
CA ASP A 65 -2.29 4.93 -10.13
C ASP A 65 -3.24 5.61 -11.13
N PHE A 66 -4.54 5.33 -11.02
CA PHE A 66 -5.56 6.01 -11.79
C PHE A 66 -5.59 7.52 -11.53
N ALA A 67 -5.52 7.95 -10.27
CA ALA A 67 -5.53 9.37 -9.91
C ALA A 67 -4.28 10.13 -10.36
N ASP A 68 -3.12 9.49 -10.35
CA ASP A 68 -1.84 10.12 -10.72
C ASP A 68 -1.60 10.11 -12.24
N ASN A 69 -2.04 9.06 -12.95
CA ASN A 69 -1.66 8.83 -14.35
C ASN A 69 -2.81 8.94 -15.36
N VAL A 70 -4.07 8.85 -14.91
CA VAL A 70 -5.25 8.82 -15.80
C VAL A 70 -6.20 9.98 -15.53
N CYS A 71 -6.34 10.40 -14.28
CA CYS A 71 -7.25 11.48 -13.93
C CYS A 71 -6.69 12.83 -14.41
N GLU A 72 -7.45 13.54 -15.24
CA GLU A 72 -7.11 14.89 -15.71
C GLU A 72 -7.20 15.93 -14.57
N THR A 73 -7.93 15.62 -13.50
CA THR A 73 -8.13 16.49 -12.36
C THR A 73 -7.18 16.10 -11.23
N ALA A 74 -6.48 17.06 -10.65
CA ALA A 74 -5.63 16.81 -9.49
C ALA A 74 -6.46 16.29 -8.31
N CYS A 75 -6.04 15.16 -7.72
CA CYS A 75 -6.65 14.58 -6.53
C CYS A 75 -5.73 14.74 -5.30
N PRO A 76 -5.68 15.93 -4.67
CA PRO A 76 -4.83 16.16 -3.49
C PRO A 76 -5.23 15.30 -2.29
N GLN A 77 -6.49 14.83 -2.23
CA GLN A 77 -7.01 14.02 -1.13
C GLN A 77 -6.26 12.69 -0.98
N ILE A 78 -5.80 12.09 -2.08
CA ILE A 78 -5.02 10.84 -2.04
C ILE A 78 -3.65 11.09 -1.40
N LYS A 79 -2.98 12.19 -1.77
CA LYS A 79 -1.68 12.57 -1.21
C LYS A 79 -1.80 12.90 0.28
N PHE A 80 -2.86 13.60 0.66
CA PHE A 80 -3.14 13.90 2.05
C PHE A 80 -3.39 12.63 2.88
N TYR A 81 -4.20 11.71 2.36
CA TYR A 81 -4.45 10.42 3.00
C TYR A 81 -3.16 9.62 3.22
N GLU A 82 -2.28 9.55 2.21
CA GLU A 82 -1.00 8.85 2.34
C GLU A 82 -0.10 9.50 3.40
N ALA A 83 -0.04 10.84 3.44
CA ALA A 83 0.76 11.56 4.43
C ALA A 83 0.26 11.28 5.87
N ILE A 84 -1.06 11.20 6.08
CA ILE A 84 -1.64 10.79 7.37
C ILE A 84 -1.27 9.34 7.69
N LYS A 85 -1.39 8.42 6.72
CA LYS A 85 -1.01 7.00 6.92
C LYS A 85 0.48 6.80 7.19
N GLU A 86 1.32 7.69 6.71
CA GLU A 86 2.75 7.72 7.04
C GLU A 86 2.96 8.27 8.45
N TYR A 87 2.29 9.37 8.79
CA TYR A 87 2.31 9.97 10.13
C TYR A 87 1.87 8.98 11.22
N GLU A 88 0.82 8.18 10.98
CA GLU A 88 0.33 7.14 11.90
C GLU A 88 1.41 6.09 12.26
N LYS A 89 2.40 5.88 11.38
CA LYS A 89 3.46 4.88 11.56
C LYS A 89 4.71 5.43 12.25
N MET A 90 4.78 6.74 12.47
CA MET A 90 5.93 7.39 13.09
C MET A 90 6.04 6.99 14.57
N GLY A 91 7.22 6.52 14.97
CA GLY A 91 7.44 5.95 16.31
C GLY A 91 7.74 7.00 17.38
N THR A 92 8.35 8.13 17.01
CA THR A 92 8.79 9.14 17.97
C THR A 92 7.86 10.36 18.02
N ALA A 93 7.87 11.07 19.15
CA ALA A 93 7.06 12.29 19.30
C ALA A 93 7.62 13.45 18.46
N GLU A 94 8.95 13.56 18.35
CA GLU A 94 9.61 14.63 17.58
C GLU A 94 9.35 14.50 16.08
N GLU A 95 9.53 13.30 15.49
CA GLU A 95 9.23 13.07 14.06
C GLU A 95 7.75 13.30 13.76
N ARG A 96 6.85 12.89 14.67
CA ARG A 96 5.43 13.20 14.54
C ARG A 96 5.19 14.70 14.52
N LEU A 97 5.78 15.48 15.42
CA LEU A 97 5.53 16.92 15.48
C LEU A 97 5.99 17.62 14.20
N ILE A 98 7.15 17.25 13.67
CA ILE A 98 7.67 17.75 12.39
C ILE A 98 6.74 17.38 11.25
N LYS A 99 6.40 16.09 11.11
CA LYS A 99 5.53 15.59 10.03
C LYS A 99 4.12 16.16 10.10
N ALA A 100 3.57 16.33 11.31
CA ALA A 100 2.25 16.96 11.51
C ALA A 100 2.24 18.42 11.03
N ARG A 101 3.31 19.17 11.34
CA ARG A 101 3.46 20.54 10.87
C ARG A 101 3.58 20.60 9.34
N GLU A 102 4.38 19.73 8.74
CA GLU A 102 4.50 19.62 7.29
C GLU A 102 3.15 19.31 6.62
N ILE A 103 2.41 18.33 7.16
CA ILE A 103 1.10 17.93 6.65
C ILE A 103 0.12 19.11 6.71
N TYR A 104 0.10 19.83 7.84
CA TYR A 104 -0.73 21.01 8.04
C TYR A 104 -0.38 22.10 7.02
N ASP A 105 0.90 22.47 6.91
CA ASP A 105 1.34 23.57 6.05
C ASP A 105 1.09 23.27 4.56
N HIS A 106 1.30 22.03 4.11
CA HIS A 106 1.21 21.68 2.69
C HIS A 106 -0.19 21.30 2.20
N ASN A 107 -1.04 20.73 3.08
CA ASN A 107 -2.34 20.22 2.66
C ASN A 107 -3.49 21.03 3.25
N ILE A 108 -3.43 21.39 4.53
CA ILE A 108 -4.55 22.05 5.21
C ILE A 108 -4.48 23.57 4.98
N MET A 109 -3.32 24.19 5.25
CA MET A 109 -3.14 25.62 5.13
C MET A 109 -3.29 26.10 3.67
N VAL A 110 -2.73 25.35 2.72
CA VAL A 110 -2.88 25.64 1.29
C VAL A 110 -4.34 25.48 0.84
N GLU A 111 -5.05 24.44 1.28
CA GLU A 111 -6.48 24.28 0.94
C GLU A 111 -7.36 25.35 1.60
N MET A 112 -7.07 25.77 2.83
CA MET A 112 -7.79 26.87 3.50
C MET A 112 -7.55 28.23 2.83
N LEU A 113 -6.38 28.44 2.23
CA LEU A 113 -6.08 29.64 1.43
C LEU A 113 -6.66 29.57 0.00
N ALA A 114 -6.77 28.36 -0.56
CA ALA A 114 -7.34 28.13 -1.90
C ALA A 114 -8.88 28.10 -1.90
N HIS A 115 -9.52 27.81 -0.76
CA HIS A 115 -10.97 27.75 -0.63
C HIS A 115 -11.50 28.85 0.31
N SER A 116 -11.99 29.95 -0.26
CA SER A 116 -13.02 30.80 0.36
C SER A 116 -14.40 30.12 0.46
N HIS A 117 -14.49 28.82 0.16
CA HIS A 117 -15.70 28.01 0.30
C HIS A 117 -15.46 26.78 1.18
N VAL A 118 -15.62 27.00 2.48
CA VAL A 118 -15.90 25.93 3.44
C VAL A 118 -17.26 25.34 3.11
N ARG A 119 -17.27 24.14 2.52
CA ARG A 119 -18.28 23.13 2.82
C ARG A 119 -17.58 21.82 3.12
N ILE A 120 -16.93 21.83 4.28
CA ILE A 120 -16.72 20.62 5.04
C ILE A 120 -18.03 20.42 5.81
N PHE A 121 -18.90 19.55 5.27
CA PHE A 121 -20.03 18.78 5.84
C PHE A 121 -21.02 18.45 4.72
#